data_AF-W7UIK3-F1
#
_entry.id   AF-W7UIK3-F1
#
_cell.length_a   1.000
_cell.length_b   1.000
_cell.length_c   1.000
_cell.angle_alpha   90.00
_cell.angle_beta   90.00
_cell.angle_gamma   90.00
#
_symmetry.space_group_name_H-M   'P 1'
#
loop_
_entity.id
_entity.type
_entity.pdbx_description
1 polymer ?
#
loop_
_entity_poly.entity_id
_entity_poly.type
_entity_poly.pdbx_seq_one_letter_code
_entity_poly.pdbx_strand_id
1 'polypeptide(L)'
;MQKELREKIRDILWENGCDIEDLGRVTDKTMAVINLCTDTLVKEDIAEVLPEIKEKASIEALKQVRAEYRIAEGVKICGLSRFITEAVTVNDEELGQGHFILDKPFYDPLSEDIRMFFDDITERWLVRVKNGTPKFISRFVVVACLIIDASGPGSRRADVIFIKGCPKPLIFWRGIIEPAALRKQTQFHQKGLTVRNRDLYHESFLRALCMCPNVFFLTMPKHCGWNTTPDGRRVFVSSENMIPVLADLFYDEKE
;
A
#
# COMPACT_ATOMS: atom_id res chain seq x y z
N MET A 1 -42.17 -23.13 12.70
CA MET A 1 -41.93 -21.81 13.32
C MET A 1 -43.17 -20.89 13.41
N GLN A 2 -43.62 -20.17 12.37
CA GLN A 2 -44.78 -19.24 12.53
C GLN A 2 -46.12 -19.94 12.88
N LYS A 3 -46.35 -21.15 12.35
CA LYS A 3 -47.54 -21.95 12.68
C LYS A 3 -47.56 -22.42 14.14
N GLU A 4 -46.43 -22.92 14.64
CA GLU A 4 -46.27 -23.32 16.05
C GLU A 4 -46.40 -22.14 17.02
N LEU A 5 -45.87 -20.97 16.66
CA LEU A 5 -45.97 -19.77 17.49
C LEU A 5 -47.43 -19.31 17.61
N ARG A 6 -48.17 -19.35 16.50
CA ARG A 6 -49.59 -19.01 16.47
C ARG A 6 -50.44 -19.98 17.30
N GLU A 7 -50.14 -21.28 17.22
CA GLU A 7 -50.79 -22.30 18.05
C GLU A 7 -50.51 -22.07 19.54
N LYS A 8 -49.26 -21.81 19.93
CA LYS A 8 -48.91 -21.49 21.32
C LYS A 8 -49.61 -20.23 21.85
N ILE A 9 -49.69 -19.16 21.05
CA ILE A 9 -50.38 -17.92 21.46
C ILE A 9 -51.86 -18.17 21.69
N ARG A 10 -52.50 -18.92 20.78
CA ARG A 10 -53.90 -19.27 20.90
C ARG A 10 -54.16 -20.12 22.15
N ASP A 11 -53.31 -21.10 22.42
CA ASP A 11 -53.46 -22.00 23.57
C ASP A 11 -53.28 -21.22 24.90
N ILE A 12 -52.32 -20.28 24.97
CA ILE A 12 -52.15 -19.38 26.14
C ILE A 12 -53.37 -18.47 26.33
N LEU A 13 -53.91 -17.88 25.26
CA LEU A 13 -55.09 -17.02 25.35
C LEU A 13 -56.33 -17.78 25.83
N TRP A 14 -56.48 -19.03 25.40
CA TRP A 14 -57.55 -19.92 25.81
C TRP A 14 -57.43 -20.29 27.31
N GLU A 15 -56.23 -20.66 27.76
CA GLU A 15 -55.96 -20.96 29.18
C GLU A 15 -56.20 -19.78 30.12
N ASN A 16 -56.11 -18.55 29.61
CA ASN A 16 -56.35 -17.31 30.36
C ASN A 16 -57.80 -16.79 30.25
N GLY A 17 -58.73 -17.61 29.74
CA GLY A 17 -60.16 -17.30 29.75
C GLY A 17 -60.62 -16.34 28.64
N CYS A 18 -59.87 -16.26 27.54
CA CYS A 18 -60.32 -15.49 26.37
C CYS A 18 -61.48 -16.21 25.68
N ASP A 19 -62.55 -15.47 25.40
CA ASP A 19 -63.79 -16.01 24.84
C ASP A 19 -63.57 -16.61 23.43
N ILE A 20 -64.26 -17.71 23.11
CA ILE A 20 -64.01 -18.50 21.89
C ILE A 20 -64.25 -17.67 20.62
N GLU A 21 -65.21 -16.75 20.67
CA GLU A 21 -65.56 -15.85 19.57
C GLU A 21 -64.48 -14.79 19.32
N ASP A 22 -63.72 -14.41 20.35
CA ASP A 22 -62.68 -13.38 20.28
C ASP A 22 -61.27 -13.97 20.11
N LEU A 23 -61.08 -15.26 20.43
CA LEU A 23 -59.78 -15.94 20.44
C LEU A 23 -59.03 -15.82 19.11
N GLY A 24 -59.73 -16.00 17.99
CA GLY A 24 -59.14 -15.88 16.65
C GLY A 24 -58.66 -14.45 16.35
N ARG A 25 -59.50 -13.46 16.70
CA ARG A 25 -59.21 -12.03 16.48
C ARG A 25 -58.02 -11.55 17.31
N VAL A 26 -57.94 -11.97 18.56
CA VAL A 26 -56.84 -11.58 19.47
C VAL A 26 -55.55 -12.28 19.06
N THR A 27 -55.60 -13.55 18.66
CA THR A 27 -54.43 -14.28 18.15
C THR A 27 -53.83 -13.59 16.91
N ASP A 28 -54.69 -13.16 15.97
CA ASP A 28 -54.23 -12.52 14.74
C ASP A 28 -53.64 -11.13 14.99
N LYS A 29 -54.22 -10.35 15.92
CA LYS A 29 -53.63 -9.08 16.37
C LYS A 29 -52.27 -9.29 17.04
N THR A 30 -52.14 -10.29 17.90
CA THR A 30 -50.87 -10.59 18.59
C THR A 30 -49.80 -11.05 17.61
N MET A 31 -50.15 -11.90 16.63
CA MET A 31 -49.23 -12.29 15.55
C MET A 31 -48.81 -11.10 14.68
N ALA A 32 -49.73 -10.18 14.38
CA ALA A 32 -49.40 -8.96 13.64
C ALA A 32 -48.40 -8.07 14.42
N VAL A 33 -48.60 -7.90 15.73
CA VAL A 33 -47.68 -7.15 16.60
C VAL A 33 -46.31 -7.83 16.68
N ILE A 34 -46.28 -9.16 16.85
CA ILE A 34 -45.02 -9.91 16.90
C ILE A 34 -44.27 -9.78 15.58
N ASN A 35 -44.92 -9.98 14.43
CA ASN A 35 -44.28 -9.84 13.13
C ASN A 35 -43.74 -8.42 12.92
N LEU A 36 -44.50 -7.39 13.32
CA LEU A 36 -44.05 -6.00 13.26
C LEU A 36 -42.81 -5.77 14.14
N CYS A 37 -42.81 -6.25 15.38
CA CYS A 37 -41.65 -6.14 16.28
C CYS A 37 -40.44 -6.91 15.74
N THR A 38 -40.65 -8.08 15.14
CA THR A 38 -39.57 -8.90 14.57
C THR A 38 -38.94 -8.22 13.35
N ASP A 39 -39.77 -7.67 12.45
CA ASP A 39 -39.30 -6.91 11.29
C ASP A 39 -38.57 -5.63 11.71
N THR A 40 -38.96 -5.02 12.82
CA THR A 40 -38.31 -3.80 13.35
C THR A 40 -36.96 -4.15 13.97
N LEU A 41 -36.89 -5.19 14.81
CA LEU A 41 -35.63 -5.68 15.40
C LEU A 41 -34.63 -6.12 14.33
N VAL A 42 -35.08 -6.85 13.30
CA VAL A 42 -34.21 -7.26 12.20
C VAL A 42 -33.70 -6.05 11.41
N LYS A 43 -34.52 -5.01 11.21
CA LYS A 43 -34.08 -3.77 10.55
C LYS A 43 -33.09 -2.98 11.40
N GLU A 44 -33.27 -2.95 12.72
CA GLU A 44 -32.36 -2.29 13.65
C GLU A 44 -31.00 -3.02 13.72
N ASP A 45 -30.99 -4.34 13.90
CA ASP A 45 -29.77 -5.16 13.90
C ASP A 45 -29.03 -5.06 12.56
N ILE A 46 -29.74 -5.11 11.42
CA ILE A 46 -29.13 -4.93 10.11
C ILE A 46 -28.57 -3.51 9.96
N ALA A 47 -29.30 -2.47 10.39
CA ALA A 47 -28.85 -1.09 10.30
C ALA A 47 -27.60 -0.79 11.14
N GLU A 48 -27.40 -1.51 12.25
CA GLU A 48 -26.23 -1.37 13.10
C GLU A 48 -24.97 -2.01 12.48
N VAL A 49 -25.11 -3.14 11.79
CA VAL A 49 -23.96 -3.90 11.24
C VAL A 49 -23.65 -3.53 9.77
N LEU A 50 -24.62 -3.00 9.03
CA LEU A 50 -24.45 -2.58 7.63
C LEU A 50 -23.30 -1.59 7.38
N PRO A 51 -23.08 -0.56 8.24
CA PRO A 51 -22.02 0.41 8.04
C PRO A 51 -20.63 -0.23 8.12
N GLU A 52 -20.39 -1.08 9.12
CA GLU A 52 -19.12 -1.81 9.25
C GLU A 52 -18.87 -2.76 8.08
N ILE A 53 -19.90 -3.47 7.61
CA ILE A 53 -19.78 -4.38 6.46
C ILE A 53 -19.45 -3.58 5.19
N LYS A 54 -20.12 -2.45 4.97
CA LYS A 54 -19.85 -1.57 3.82
C LYS A 54 -18.45 -0.98 3.88
N GLU A 55 -17.99 -0.58 5.07
CA GLU A 55 -16.65 -0.05 5.27
C GLU A 55 -15.58 -1.12 5.02
N LYS A 56 -15.73 -2.32 5.60
CA LYS A 56 -14.82 -3.45 5.37
C LYS A 56 -14.79 -3.87 3.89
N ALA A 57 -15.93 -3.93 3.22
CA ALA A 57 -16.02 -4.25 1.79
C ALA A 57 -15.37 -3.17 0.91
N SER A 58 -15.56 -1.89 1.25
CA SER A 58 -14.91 -0.76 0.56
C SER A 58 -13.39 -0.79 0.73
N ILE A 59 -12.91 -1.07 1.94
CA ILE A 59 -11.47 -1.22 2.23
C ILE A 59 -10.88 -2.37 1.40
N GLU A 60 -11.55 -3.52 1.35
CA GLU A 60 -11.07 -4.68 0.61
C GLU A 60 -11.06 -4.43 -0.91
N ALA A 61 -12.11 -3.80 -1.45
CA ALA A 61 -12.17 -3.41 -2.85
C ALA A 61 -11.05 -2.43 -3.22
N LEU A 62 -10.77 -1.43 -2.37
CA LEU A 62 -9.66 -0.50 -2.58
C LEU A 62 -8.31 -1.22 -2.56
N LYS A 63 -8.13 -2.23 -1.70
CA LYS A 63 -6.90 -3.04 -1.65
C LYS A 63 -6.71 -3.83 -2.94
N GLN A 64 -7.76 -4.49 -3.44
CA GLN A 64 -7.71 -5.25 -4.69
C GLN A 64 -7.40 -4.36 -5.90
N VAL A 65 -8.11 -3.24 -6.06
CA VAL A 65 -7.86 -2.28 -7.16
C VAL A 65 -6.42 -1.75 -7.12
N ARG A 66 -5.90 -1.44 -5.92
CA ARG A 66 -4.51 -1.00 -5.76
C ARG A 66 -3.50 -2.11 -6.11
N ALA A 67 -3.79 -3.36 -5.78
CA ALA A 67 -2.94 -4.50 -6.12
C ALA A 67 -2.88 -4.72 -7.64
N GLU A 68 -4.02 -4.70 -8.32
CA GLU A 68 -4.10 -4.84 -9.77
C GLU A 68 -3.41 -3.69 -10.50
N TYR A 69 -3.60 -2.45 -10.05
CA TYR A 69 -2.92 -1.28 -10.62
C TYR A 69 -1.40 -1.37 -10.48
N ARG A 70 -0.89 -1.89 -9.36
CA ARG A 70 0.56 -2.09 -9.13
C ARG A 70 1.15 -3.10 -10.12
N ILE A 71 0.46 -4.21 -10.35
CA ILE A 71 0.88 -5.25 -11.31
C ILE A 71 0.93 -4.64 -12.73
N ALA A 72 -0.10 -3.89 -13.12
CA ALA A 72 -0.16 -3.27 -14.44
C ALA A 72 0.97 -2.24 -14.69
N GLU A 73 1.30 -1.40 -13.70
CA GLU A 73 2.43 -0.47 -13.81
C GLU A 73 3.79 -1.18 -13.79
N GLY A 74 3.95 -2.27 -13.02
CA GLY A 74 5.15 -3.09 -13.05
C GLY A 74 5.39 -3.72 -14.43
N VAL A 75 4.35 -4.34 -15.01
CA VAL A 75 4.38 -4.88 -16.38
C VAL A 75 4.70 -3.79 -17.40
N LYS A 76 4.12 -2.59 -17.25
CA LYS A 76 4.42 -1.46 -18.11
C LYS A 76 5.90 -1.09 -18.02
N ILE A 77 6.48 -0.96 -16.83
CA ILE A 77 7.90 -0.63 -16.62
C ILE A 77 8.83 -1.71 -17.23
N CYS A 78 8.57 -3.00 -17.00
CA CYS A 78 9.31 -4.09 -17.65
C CYS A 78 9.19 -4.04 -19.18
N GLY A 79 8.02 -3.68 -19.70
CA GLY A 79 7.79 -3.49 -21.13
C GLY A 79 8.52 -2.29 -21.74
N LEU A 80 9.03 -1.34 -20.94
CA LEU A 80 9.73 -0.16 -21.44
C LEU A 80 11.15 -0.45 -21.93
N SER A 81 11.77 -1.55 -21.50
CA SER A 81 13.19 -1.82 -21.74
C SER A 81 13.51 -3.30 -21.72
N ARG A 82 14.22 -3.78 -22.74
CA ARG A 82 14.79 -5.14 -22.75
C ARG A 82 15.91 -5.37 -21.74
N PHE A 83 16.41 -4.30 -21.13
CA PHE A 83 17.41 -4.34 -20.07
C PHE A 83 16.81 -4.29 -18.67
N ILE A 84 15.48 -4.14 -18.57
CA ILE A 84 14.76 -4.21 -17.31
C ILE A 84 14.31 -5.66 -17.10
N THR A 85 14.68 -6.21 -15.95
CA THR A 85 14.32 -7.58 -15.56
C THR A 85 13.93 -7.65 -14.08
N GLU A 86 13.22 -8.69 -13.68
CA GLU A 86 12.86 -8.93 -12.27
C GLU A 86 13.98 -9.62 -11.47
N ALA A 87 14.94 -10.24 -12.17
CA ALA A 87 16.14 -10.86 -11.63
C ALA A 87 17.33 -10.67 -12.58
N VAL A 88 18.55 -10.80 -12.06
CA VAL A 88 19.79 -10.75 -12.86
C VAL A 88 20.74 -11.87 -12.48
N THR A 89 21.47 -12.39 -13.45
CA THR A 89 22.54 -13.37 -13.20
C THR A 89 23.88 -12.66 -13.07
N VAL A 90 24.54 -12.84 -11.93
CA VAL A 90 25.88 -12.31 -11.65
C VAL A 90 26.75 -13.45 -11.14
N ASN A 91 27.88 -13.72 -11.81
CA ASN A 91 28.79 -14.81 -11.44
C ASN A 91 28.08 -16.16 -11.25
N ASP A 92 27.19 -16.51 -12.18
CA ASP A 92 26.36 -17.72 -12.17
C ASP A 92 25.33 -17.82 -11.01
N GLU A 93 25.16 -16.76 -10.23
CA GLU A 93 24.13 -16.65 -9.19
C GLU A 93 22.97 -15.78 -9.69
N GLU A 94 21.73 -16.27 -9.55
CA GLU A 94 20.53 -15.49 -9.83
C GLU A 94 20.17 -14.61 -8.63
N LEU A 95 20.30 -13.30 -8.82
CA LEU A 95 20.00 -12.31 -7.79
C LEU A 95 18.61 -11.72 -8.00
N GLY A 96 17.74 -11.92 -7.01
CA GLY A 96 16.46 -11.21 -6.86
C GLY A 96 16.51 -10.05 -5.86
N GLN A 97 15.36 -9.40 -5.64
CA GLN A 97 15.19 -8.23 -4.74
C GLN A 97 15.86 -8.39 -3.37
N GLY A 98 15.70 -9.55 -2.71
CA GLY A 98 16.20 -9.79 -1.34
C GLY A 98 17.73 -9.69 -1.19
N HIS A 99 18.48 -9.78 -2.29
CA HIS A 99 19.94 -9.62 -2.29
C HIS A 99 20.38 -8.15 -2.21
N PHE A 100 19.44 -7.23 -2.38
CA PHE A 100 19.72 -5.80 -2.55
C PHE A 100 18.93 -4.91 -1.60
N ILE A 101 17.68 -5.29 -1.32
CA ILE A 101 16.82 -4.64 -0.33
C ILE A 101 16.61 -5.69 0.76
N LEU A 102 17.09 -5.39 1.96
CA LEU A 102 16.92 -6.31 3.08
C LEU A 102 15.43 -6.55 3.31
N ASP A 103 15.00 -7.80 3.16
CA ASP A 103 13.61 -8.23 3.34
C ASP A 103 13.18 -8.24 4.82
N LYS A 104 14.13 -8.03 5.72
CA LYS A 104 13.83 -7.94 7.15
C LYS A 104 13.41 -6.51 7.48
N PRO A 105 12.16 -6.27 7.93
CA PRO A 105 11.85 -5.00 8.58
C PRO A 105 12.87 -4.81 9.70
N PHE A 106 13.56 -3.67 9.69
CA PHE A 106 14.42 -3.30 10.80
C PHE A 106 13.54 -3.36 12.05
N TYR A 107 13.85 -4.28 12.96
CA TYR A 107 13.05 -4.54 14.15
C TYR A 107 12.70 -3.20 14.78
N ASP A 108 11.40 -2.95 15.04
CA ASP A 108 11.01 -1.93 16.01
C ASP A 108 11.96 -2.12 17.20
N PRO A 109 12.72 -1.09 17.62
CA PRO A 109 13.62 -1.25 18.74
C PRO A 109 12.83 -1.92 19.86
N LEU A 110 13.35 -3.02 20.41
CA LEU A 110 12.74 -3.91 21.42
C LEU A 110 12.27 -3.19 22.70
N SER A 111 12.31 -1.87 22.75
CA SER A 111 11.50 -1.06 23.62
C SER A 111 10.03 -1.17 23.22
N GLU A 112 9.23 -1.85 24.04
CA GLU A 112 7.76 -1.92 23.91
C GLU A 112 7.08 -0.54 23.78
N ASP A 113 7.82 0.53 24.07
CA ASP A 113 7.33 1.89 24.15
C ASP A 113 7.29 2.65 22.82
N ILE A 114 7.89 2.18 21.70
CA ILE A 114 7.83 2.91 20.42
C ILE A 114 7.54 1.95 19.27
N ARG A 115 6.39 2.13 18.60
CA ARG A 115 5.99 1.35 17.42
C ARG A 115 5.79 2.23 16.20
N MET A 116 6.38 1.85 15.08
CA MET A 116 6.12 2.50 13.79
C MET A 116 5.27 1.61 12.90
N PHE A 117 4.21 2.17 12.32
CA PHE A 117 3.31 1.46 11.43
C PHE A 117 2.87 2.34 10.26
N PHE A 118 2.48 1.68 9.17
CA PHE A 118 1.92 2.32 7.98
C PHE A 118 0.39 2.19 8.01
N ASP A 119 -0.29 3.32 7.93
CA ASP A 119 -1.72 3.40 7.69
C ASP A 119 -1.96 3.39 6.18
N ASP A 120 -2.48 2.28 5.67
CA ASP A 120 -2.74 2.03 4.26
C ASP A 120 -3.94 2.82 3.71
N ILE A 121 -4.87 3.22 4.58
CA ILE A 121 -6.02 4.06 4.21
C ILE A 121 -5.53 5.48 3.94
N THR A 122 -4.79 6.06 4.88
CA THR A 122 -4.34 7.45 4.78
C THR A 122 -2.98 7.62 4.09
N GLU A 123 -2.29 6.51 3.79
CA GLU A 123 -0.95 6.44 3.20
C GLU A 123 0.09 7.20 4.04
N ARG A 124 0.07 6.96 5.36
CA ARG A 124 0.91 7.68 6.33
C ARG A 124 1.72 6.71 7.18
N TRP A 125 2.97 7.07 7.38
CA TRP A 125 3.80 6.50 8.43
C TRP A 125 3.54 7.22 9.74
N LEU A 126 3.19 6.43 10.75
CA LEU A 126 2.85 6.91 12.09
C LEU A 126 3.76 6.24 13.11
N VAL A 127 4.14 6.99 14.14
CA VAL A 127 4.81 6.47 15.33
C VAL A 127 3.88 6.59 16.53
N ARG A 128 3.76 5.52 17.31
CA ARG A 128 3.08 5.53 18.60
C ARG A 128 4.12 5.33 19.70
N VAL A 129 4.17 6.26 20.65
CA VAL A 129 4.93 6.11 21.88
C VAL A 129 3.97 5.68 22.99
N LYS A 130 4.22 4.55 23.67
CA LYS A 130 3.49 3.95 24.82
C LYS A 130 2.17 4.63 25.20
N ASN A 131 1.03 4.01 24.88
CA ASN A 131 -0.34 4.50 25.15
C ASN A 131 -0.64 5.94 24.66
N GLY A 132 0.26 6.56 23.89
CA GLY A 132 0.10 7.89 23.33
C GLY A 132 -0.65 7.90 22.00
N THR A 133 -1.02 9.10 21.57
CA THR A 133 -1.63 9.30 20.26
C THR A 133 -0.62 9.04 19.13
N PRO A 134 -1.02 8.39 18.03
CA PRO A 134 -0.18 8.26 16.85
C PRO A 134 0.28 9.62 16.33
N LYS A 135 1.57 9.75 16.05
CA LYS A 135 2.18 10.97 15.49
C LYS A 135 2.62 10.71 14.07
N PHE A 136 2.33 11.67 13.20
CA PHE A 136 2.73 11.62 11.80
C PHE A 136 4.25 11.74 11.63
N ILE A 137 4.81 10.90 10.75
CA ILE A 137 6.23 10.88 10.38
C ILE A 137 6.40 11.31 8.93
N SER A 138 5.78 10.58 7.99
CA SER A 138 5.99 10.74 6.56
C SER A 138 4.81 10.17 5.75
N ARG A 139 4.81 10.44 4.44
CA ARG A 139 3.89 9.83 3.46
C ARG A 139 4.63 8.98 2.44
N PHE A 140 5.76 8.40 2.81
CA PHE A 140 6.53 7.60 1.86
C PHE A 140 5.73 6.38 1.40
N VAL A 141 5.40 6.38 0.12
CA VAL A 141 4.85 5.23 -0.59
C VAL A 141 5.76 5.01 -1.79
N VAL A 142 6.65 4.03 -1.68
CA VAL A 142 7.54 3.64 -2.78
C VAL A 142 6.73 2.81 -3.76
N VAL A 143 6.67 3.26 -5.02
CA VAL A 143 5.87 2.61 -6.06
C VAL A 143 6.70 1.73 -6.97
N ALA A 144 7.98 2.06 -7.14
CA ALA A 144 8.95 1.28 -7.89
C ALA A 144 10.38 1.57 -7.42
N CYS A 145 11.25 0.58 -7.54
CA CYS A 145 12.69 0.69 -7.34
C CYS A 145 13.41 0.07 -8.54
N LEU A 146 14.30 0.82 -9.18
CA LEU A 146 15.20 0.32 -10.21
C LEU A 146 16.61 0.18 -9.63
N ILE A 147 17.13 -1.03 -9.59
CA ILE A 147 18.51 -1.36 -9.21
C ILE A 147 19.36 -1.32 -10.47
N ILE A 148 20.27 -0.34 -10.54
CA ILE A 148 21.06 -0.06 -11.75
C ILE A 148 22.41 -0.77 -11.66
N ASP A 149 22.79 -1.49 -12.73
CA ASP A 149 24.08 -2.16 -12.89
C ASP A 149 24.47 -2.99 -11.65
N ALA A 150 23.60 -3.93 -11.29
CA ALA A 150 23.89 -4.92 -10.26
C ALA A 150 25.15 -5.72 -10.61
N SER A 151 26.08 -5.81 -9.67
CA SER A 151 27.39 -6.47 -9.83
C SER A 151 27.67 -7.53 -8.76
N GLY A 152 26.74 -7.69 -7.81
CA GLY A 152 26.77 -8.70 -6.76
C GLY A 152 25.77 -8.33 -5.66
N PRO A 153 25.52 -9.22 -4.67
CA PRO A 153 24.65 -8.92 -3.54
C PRO A 153 25.03 -7.60 -2.86
N GLY A 154 24.05 -6.71 -2.70
CA GLY A 154 24.26 -5.37 -2.16
C GLY A 154 25.01 -4.39 -3.08
N SER A 155 25.73 -4.87 -4.09
CA SER A 155 26.65 -4.08 -4.92
C SER A 155 26.02 -3.68 -6.26
N ARG A 156 25.81 -2.38 -6.45
CA ARG A 156 25.12 -1.80 -7.61
C ARG A 156 25.64 -0.40 -7.90
N ARG A 157 25.37 0.15 -9.09
CA ARG A 157 25.71 1.54 -9.43
C ARG A 157 24.81 2.55 -8.74
N ALA A 158 23.50 2.32 -8.78
CA ALA A 158 22.51 3.21 -8.16
C ALA A 158 21.21 2.48 -7.85
N ASP A 159 20.44 3.02 -6.91
CA ASP A 159 19.01 2.75 -6.77
C ASP A 159 18.23 4.00 -7.23
N VAL A 160 17.29 3.82 -8.15
CA VAL A 160 16.36 4.87 -8.60
C VAL A 160 14.97 4.54 -8.04
N ILE A 161 14.51 5.36 -7.10
CA ILE A 161 13.33 5.09 -6.27
C ILE A 161 12.22 6.07 -6.63
N PHE A 162 11.08 5.55 -7.04
CA PHE A 162 9.89 6.32 -7.37
C PHE A 162 8.96 6.39 -6.16
N ILE A 163 8.57 7.60 -5.78
CA ILE A 163 7.64 7.85 -4.67
C ILE A 163 6.31 8.33 -5.23
N LYS A 164 5.21 7.78 -4.73
CA LYS A 164 3.85 8.21 -5.10
C LYS A 164 3.67 9.72 -4.91
N GLY A 165 3.18 10.40 -5.93
CA GLY A 165 2.94 11.85 -5.91
C GLY A 165 4.21 12.71 -5.98
N CYS A 166 5.39 12.10 -6.13
CA CYS A 166 6.64 12.82 -6.39
C CYS A 166 6.99 12.70 -7.88
N PRO A 167 7.09 13.82 -8.64
CA PRO A 167 7.36 13.76 -10.07
C PRO A 167 8.81 13.39 -10.39
N LYS A 168 9.75 13.67 -9.47
CA LYS A 168 11.17 13.34 -9.64
C LYS A 168 11.51 12.08 -8.82
N PRO A 169 12.16 11.08 -9.40
CA PRO A 169 12.65 9.94 -8.63
C PRO A 169 13.79 10.35 -7.72
N LEU A 170 13.97 9.60 -6.63
CA LEU A 170 15.15 9.71 -5.77
C LEU A 170 16.26 8.81 -6.32
N ILE A 171 17.50 9.30 -6.33
CA ILE A 171 18.66 8.56 -6.83
C ILE A 171 19.66 8.38 -5.70
N PHE A 172 19.99 7.13 -5.39
CA PHE A 172 20.98 6.77 -4.38
C PHE A 172 22.14 6.02 -5.01
N TRP A 173 23.27 6.69 -5.16
CA TRP A 173 24.47 6.09 -5.72
C TRP A 173 25.02 4.99 -4.80
N ARG A 174 25.51 3.91 -5.42
CA ARG A 174 26.07 2.72 -4.75
C ARG A 174 25.09 1.97 -3.84
N GLY A 175 23.79 2.26 -3.96
CA GLY A 175 22.75 1.70 -3.08
C GLY A 175 22.84 2.16 -1.62
N ILE A 176 23.56 3.25 -1.34
CA ILE A 176 23.72 3.78 0.01
C ILE A 176 22.66 4.86 0.25
N ILE A 177 21.69 4.55 1.11
CA ILE A 177 20.58 5.44 1.47
C ILE A 177 20.88 6.08 2.82
N GLU A 178 21.63 7.18 2.83
CA GLU A 178 21.88 7.93 4.08
C GLU A 178 20.72 8.87 4.46
N PRO A 179 20.46 9.10 5.76
CA PRO A 179 19.47 10.07 6.21
C PRO A 179 19.69 11.49 5.64
N ALA A 180 20.96 11.88 5.44
CA ALA A 180 21.30 13.18 4.85
C ALA A 180 20.98 13.23 3.34
N ALA A 181 21.29 12.17 2.60
CA ALA A 181 21.00 12.06 1.17
C ALA A 181 19.49 12.07 0.91
N LEU A 182 18.72 11.29 1.69
CA LEU A 182 17.26 11.27 1.60
C LEU A 182 16.67 12.68 1.79
N ARG A 183 17.06 13.38 2.86
CA ARG A 183 16.54 14.73 3.18
C ARG A 183 16.84 15.76 2.10
N LYS A 184 18.00 15.69 1.45
CA LYS A 184 18.37 16.60 0.36
C LYS A 184 17.41 16.45 -0.83
N GLN A 185 16.98 15.23 -1.11
CA GLN A 185 16.16 14.94 -2.28
C GLN A 185 14.65 15.10 -2.01
N THR A 186 14.19 14.86 -0.78
CA THR A 186 12.75 14.89 -0.46
C THR A 186 12.25 16.25 0.06
N GLN A 187 13.09 17.29 0.05
CA GLN A 187 12.77 18.65 0.54
C GLN A 187 11.97 18.64 1.84
N PHE A 188 12.43 17.84 2.80
CA PHE A 188 11.79 17.67 4.10
C PHE A 188 11.56 19.04 4.74
N HIS A 189 10.29 19.42 4.89
CA HIS A 189 9.91 20.70 5.50
C HIS A 189 10.51 20.76 6.91
N GLN A 190 11.50 21.65 7.09
CA GLN A 190 12.26 21.85 8.32
C GLN A 190 11.40 22.34 9.51
N LYS A 191 10.10 22.57 9.34
CA LYS A 191 9.22 23.06 10.39
C LYS A 191 8.57 21.90 11.15
N GLY A 192 9.20 21.47 12.24
CA GLY A 192 8.48 20.80 13.34
C GLY A 192 8.96 19.40 13.76
N LEU A 193 9.98 18.82 13.13
CA LEU A 193 10.50 17.51 13.52
C LEU A 193 11.82 17.69 14.30
N THR A 194 11.76 17.39 15.60
CA THR A 194 12.91 17.39 16.50
C THR A 194 13.96 16.40 16.02
N VAL A 195 15.21 16.53 16.47
CA VAL A 195 16.33 15.64 16.09
C VAL A 195 15.96 14.15 16.25
N ARG A 196 15.16 13.82 17.29
CA ARG A 196 14.61 12.49 17.57
C ARG A 196 13.73 11.90 16.45
N ASN A 197 13.11 12.74 15.61
CA ASN A 197 12.24 12.30 14.52
C ASN A 197 12.98 12.14 13.18
N ARG A 198 14.26 12.51 13.10
CA ARG A 198 15.06 12.36 11.87
C ARG A 198 15.31 10.89 11.55
N ASP A 199 15.64 10.11 12.58
CA ASP A 199 15.88 8.67 12.45
C ASP A 199 14.58 7.97 12.06
N LEU A 200 13.45 8.36 12.67
CA LEU A 200 12.12 7.85 12.30
C LEU A 200 11.72 8.17 10.86
N TYR A 201 12.10 9.35 10.34
CA TYR A 201 11.80 9.70 8.95
C TYR A 201 12.57 8.84 7.96
N HIS A 202 13.87 8.67 8.18
CA HIS A 202 14.71 7.79 7.36
C HIS A 202 14.28 6.33 7.47
N GLU A 203 14.00 5.86 8.68
CA GLU A 203 13.48 4.53 8.93
C GLU A 203 12.15 4.29 8.20
N SER A 204 11.22 5.26 8.24
CA SER A 204 9.95 5.15 7.51
C SER A 204 10.15 5.02 5.98
N PHE A 205 11.23 5.59 5.44
CA PHE A 205 11.59 5.43 4.04
C PHE A 205 12.14 4.04 3.74
N LEU A 206 13.05 3.54 4.58
CA LEU A 206 13.61 2.19 4.42
C LEU A 206 12.50 1.14 4.51
N ARG A 207 11.58 1.26 5.46
CA ARG A 207 10.42 0.36 5.55
C ARG A 207 9.51 0.47 4.33
N ALA A 208 9.27 1.68 3.83
CA ALA A 208 8.51 1.85 2.59
C ALA A 208 9.20 1.19 1.38
N LEU A 209 10.54 1.20 1.34
CA LEU A 209 11.31 0.53 0.30
C LEU A 209 11.25 -1.00 0.42
N CYS A 210 11.31 -1.55 1.64
CA CYS A 210 11.09 -2.99 1.87
C CYS A 210 9.68 -3.43 1.45
N MET A 211 8.69 -2.53 1.59
CA MET A 211 7.30 -2.76 1.15
C MET A 211 7.08 -2.45 -0.34
N CYS A 212 8.12 -2.13 -1.10
CA CYS A 212 8.00 -1.79 -2.51
C CYS A 212 7.56 -3.03 -3.30
N PRO A 213 6.41 -2.96 -4.01
CA PRO A 213 5.89 -4.11 -4.75
C PRO A 213 6.62 -4.36 -6.08
N ASN A 214 7.30 -3.33 -6.59
CA ASN A 214 7.89 -3.34 -7.94
C ASN A 214 9.39 -3.06 -7.84
N VAL A 215 10.21 -4.09 -7.78
CA VAL A 215 11.66 -3.96 -7.77
C VAL A 215 12.22 -4.61 -9.02
N PHE A 216 12.89 -3.81 -9.85
CA PHE A 216 13.45 -4.27 -11.10
C PHE A 216 14.94 -3.95 -11.19
N PHE A 217 15.64 -4.73 -11.97
CA PHE A 217 17.04 -4.53 -12.31
C PHE A 217 17.13 -3.87 -13.68
N LEU A 218 18.01 -2.87 -13.80
CA LEU A 218 18.34 -2.26 -15.08
C LEU A 218 19.84 -2.44 -15.35
N THR A 219 20.18 -3.17 -16.41
CA THR A 219 21.57 -3.28 -16.88
C THR A 219 21.84 -2.28 -17.99
N MET A 220 22.70 -1.31 -17.73
CA MET A 220 23.11 -0.35 -18.74
C MET A 220 24.08 -1.00 -19.73
N PRO A 221 23.88 -0.82 -21.04
CA PRO A 221 24.80 -1.34 -22.04
C PRO A 221 26.18 -0.69 -21.93
N LYS A 222 27.24 -1.45 -22.22
CA LYS A 222 28.66 -1.04 -22.04
C LYS A 222 29.03 0.21 -22.83
N HIS A 223 28.48 0.36 -24.03
CA HIS A 223 28.66 1.55 -24.84
C HIS A 223 27.33 2.26 -24.96
N CYS A 224 27.22 3.39 -24.27
CA CYS A 224 26.08 4.29 -24.38
C CYS A 224 26.56 5.73 -24.47
N GLY A 225 25.82 6.55 -25.21
CA GLY A 225 26.10 7.96 -25.39
C GLY A 225 24.89 8.68 -25.95
N TRP A 226 25.10 9.93 -26.33
CA TRP A 226 24.07 10.77 -26.93
C TRP A 226 24.55 11.19 -28.31
N ASN A 227 23.65 11.09 -29.28
CA ASN A 227 23.83 11.74 -30.58
C ASN A 227 22.89 12.92 -30.67
N THR A 228 23.38 14.03 -31.19
CA THR A 228 22.54 15.15 -31.59
C THR A 228 22.03 14.88 -33.00
N THR A 229 20.72 14.82 -33.18
CA THR A 229 20.10 14.74 -34.49
C THR A 229 20.26 16.06 -35.24
N PRO A 230 20.12 16.08 -36.58
CA PRO A 230 20.26 17.31 -37.37
C PRO A 230 19.31 18.45 -36.97
N ASP A 231 18.18 18.13 -36.33
CA ASP A 231 17.21 19.08 -35.80
C ASP A 231 17.47 19.47 -34.32
N GLY A 232 18.64 19.11 -33.76
CA GLY A 232 19.08 19.54 -32.44
C GLY A 232 18.58 18.68 -31.27
N ARG A 233 17.79 17.63 -31.51
CA ARG A 233 17.35 16.72 -30.44
C ARG A 233 18.51 15.84 -29.98
N ARG A 234 18.64 15.63 -28.67
CA ARG A 234 19.58 14.65 -28.10
C ARG A 234 18.88 13.30 -28.05
N VAL A 235 19.44 12.31 -28.75
CA VAL A 235 18.93 10.94 -28.79
C VAL A 235 19.94 10.04 -28.09
N PHE A 236 19.47 9.27 -27.11
CA PHE A 236 20.28 8.28 -26.44
C PHE A 236 20.57 7.13 -27.42
N VAL A 237 21.84 6.78 -27.57
CA VAL A 237 22.31 5.69 -28.42
C VAL A 237 23.09 4.72 -27.56
N SER A 238 22.81 3.43 -27.69
CA SER A 238 23.62 2.39 -27.08
C SER A 238 24.01 1.34 -28.11
N SER A 239 25.03 0.54 -27.79
CA SER A 239 25.42 -0.67 -28.54
C SER A 239 24.29 -1.69 -28.67
N GLU A 240 23.21 -1.51 -27.91
CA GLU A 240 22.12 -2.45 -27.76
C GLU A 240 20.74 -1.76 -27.91
N ASN A 241 20.66 -0.60 -28.57
CA ASN A 241 19.43 0.16 -28.89
C ASN A 241 18.60 0.76 -27.71
N MET A 242 17.92 1.86 -28.09
CA MET A 242 17.41 3.01 -27.33
C MET A 242 16.18 2.75 -26.44
N ILE A 243 16.11 3.44 -25.28
CA ILE A 243 14.87 3.59 -24.49
C ILE A 243 14.64 5.08 -24.18
N PRO A 244 13.76 5.76 -24.94
CA PRO A 244 13.53 7.20 -24.76
C PRO A 244 12.96 7.57 -23.39
N VAL A 245 12.09 6.74 -22.80
CA VAL A 245 11.42 7.07 -21.52
C VAL A 245 12.39 7.03 -20.33
N LEU A 246 13.45 6.24 -20.41
CA LEU A 246 14.50 6.19 -19.38
C LEU A 246 15.61 7.22 -19.63
N ALA A 247 15.66 7.81 -20.82
CA ALA A 247 16.66 8.80 -21.18
C ALA A 247 16.60 10.00 -20.22
N ASP A 248 15.39 10.45 -19.89
CA ASP A 248 15.09 11.55 -18.95
C ASP A 248 15.63 11.31 -17.53
N LEU A 249 15.86 10.06 -17.12
CA LEU A 249 16.40 9.70 -15.81
C LEU A 249 17.92 9.93 -15.70
N PHE A 250 18.61 10.04 -16.84
CA PHE A 250 20.06 10.17 -16.92
C PHE A 250 20.52 11.54 -17.45
N TYR A 251 19.60 12.47 -17.68
CA TYR A 251 19.94 13.88 -17.84
C TYR A 251 20.27 14.46 -16.46
N ASP A 252 21.56 14.55 -16.15
CA ASP A 252 22.01 15.52 -15.15
C ASP A 252 21.86 16.91 -15.79
N GLU A 253 20.83 17.68 -15.39
CA GLU A 253 20.81 19.13 -15.59
C GLU A 253 21.86 19.78 -14.67
N LYS A 254 23.15 19.54 -14.96
CA LYS A 254 24.28 20.31 -14.46
C LYS A 254 25.39 20.32 -15.51
N GLU A 255 25.28 21.29 -16.42
CA GLU A 255 26.47 21.96 -16.97
C GLU A 255 27.13 22.81 -15.87
#